data_AF-A0A857F195-F1
#
_entry.id   AF-A0A857F195-F1
#
_cell.length_a   1.000
_cell.length_b   1.000
_cell.length_c   1.000
_cell.angle_alpha   90.00
_cell.angle_beta   90.00
_cell.angle_gamma   90.00
#
_symmetry.space_group_name_H-M   'P 1'
#
loop_
_entity.id
_entity.type
_entity.pdbx_description
1 polymer ?
#
loop_
_entity_poly.entity_id
_entity_poly.type
_entity_poly.pdbx_seq_one_letter_code
_entity_poly.pdbx_strand_id
1 'polypeptide(L)'
;MDHINNAKRVLDENSKVLYGIFGVISGSGYFPPLPFLNEFFLVGNDPCDQDGRMARWRPFTLTFSEYEVVKAWWLESRPNTVESQLGCECWGDWAQELLEL
;
A
#
# COMPACT_ATOMS: atom_id res chain seq x y z
N MET A 1 -16.23 -11.48 2.04
CA MET A 1 -15.79 -10.28 1.31
C MET A 1 -14.51 -10.64 0.61
N ASP A 2 -14.32 -10.19 -0.62
CA ASP A 2 -13.10 -10.48 -1.38
C ASP A 2 -12.03 -9.43 -1.05
N HIS A 3 -11.26 -9.67 0.01
CA HIS A 3 -10.25 -8.70 0.46
C HIS A 3 -9.08 -8.60 -0.53
N ILE A 4 -8.78 -9.67 -1.28
CA ILE A 4 -7.73 -9.65 -2.31
C ILE A 4 -8.09 -8.64 -3.39
N ASN A 5 -9.27 -8.77 -4.00
CA ASN A 5 -9.68 -7.86 -5.07
C ASN A 5 -9.88 -6.43 -4.55
N ASN A 6 -10.34 -6.26 -3.32
CA ASN A 6 -10.43 -4.92 -2.73
C ASN A 6 -9.05 -4.29 -2.49
N ALA A 7 -8.08 -5.05 -1.98
CA ALA A 7 -6.70 -4.58 -1.82
C ALA A 7 -6.12 -4.17 -3.18
N LYS A 8 -6.17 -5.04 -4.19
CA LYS A 8 -5.67 -4.74 -5.54
C LYS A 8 -6.27 -3.44 -6.09
N ARG A 9 -7.59 -3.27 -5.95
CA ARG A 9 -8.29 -2.05 -6.36
C ARG A 9 -7.78 -0.82 -5.61
N VAL A 10 -7.71 -0.85 -4.28
CA VAL A 10 -7.24 0.28 -3.46
C VAL A 10 -5.81 0.65 -3.84
N LEU A 11 -4.90 -0.33 -3.98
CA LEU A 11 -3.51 -0.07 -4.32
C LEU A 11 -3.34 0.47 -5.74
N ASP A 12 -4.07 -0.09 -6.71
CA ASP A 12 -4.03 0.36 -8.11
C ASP A 12 -4.60 1.78 -8.26
N GLU A 13 -5.78 2.05 -7.70
CA GLU A 13 -6.38 3.39 -7.69
C GLU A 13 -5.46 4.40 -7.00
N ASN A 14 -4.89 4.03 -5.84
CA ASN A 14 -3.98 4.91 -5.11
C ASN A 14 -2.68 5.19 -5.88
N SER A 15 -2.16 4.22 -6.63
CA SER A 15 -0.95 4.42 -7.43
C SER A 15 -1.13 5.38 -8.61
N LYS A 16 -2.37 5.73 -8.97
CA LYS A 16 -2.71 6.57 -10.12
C LYS A 16 -3.08 8.00 -9.74
N VAL A 17 -3.36 8.28 -8.47
CA VAL A 17 -3.66 9.64 -8.00
C VAL A 17 -2.35 10.39 -7.71
N LEU A 18 -2.34 11.70 -7.99
CA LEU A 18 -1.12 12.52 -8.01
C LEU A 18 -0.35 12.51 -6.69
N TYR A 19 -1.06 12.44 -5.57
CA TYR A 19 -0.49 12.46 -4.22
C TYR A 19 -0.65 11.13 -3.48
N GLY A 20 -1.00 10.06 -4.21
CA GLY A 20 -1.20 8.75 -3.60
C GLY A 20 0.10 8.15 -3.11
N ILE A 21 0.12 7.68 -1.87
CA ILE A 21 1.32 7.08 -1.28
C ILE A 21 1.82 5.87 -2.10
N PHE A 22 0.93 5.08 -2.71
CA PHE A 22 1.29 3.98 -3.59
C PHE A 22 1.86 4.41 -4.94
N GLY A 23 1.68 5.67 -5.34
CA GLY A 23 2.43 6.26 -6.45
C GLY A 23 3.92 6.37 -6.10
N VAL A 24 4.21 6.86 -4.89
CA VAL A 24 5.58 6.95 -4.34
C VAL A 24 6.18 5.56 -4.11
N ILE A 25 5.45 4.65 -3.47
CA ILE A 25 5.87 3.25 -3.25
C ILE A 25 6.18 2.55 -4.58
N SER A 26 5.34 2.77 -5.61
CA SER A 26 5.59 2.21 -6.93
C SER A 26 6.91 2.70 -7.55
N GLY A 27 7.34 3.93 -7.24
CA GLY A 27 8.59 4.51 -7.74
C GLY A 27 9.82 4.16 -6.89
N SER A 28 9.63 3.86 -5.60
CA SER A 28 10.75 3.63 -4.66
C SER A 28 11.40 2.26 -4.79
N GLY A 29 10.73 1.29 -5.42
CA GLY A 29 11.21 -0.09 -5.49
C GLY A 29 10.98 -0.88 -4.21
N TYR A 30 10.19 -0.37 -3.27
CA TYR A 30 9.84 -1.08 -2.04
C TYR A 30 8.36 -1.48 -2.02
N PHE A 31 8.03 -2.48 -1.21
CA PHE A 31 6.66 -2.87 -0.87
C PHE A 31 6.53 -3.04 0.64
N PRO A 32 5.43 -2.56 1.26
CA PRO A 32 5.27 -2.66 2.69
C PRO A 32 5.05 -4.12 3.11
N PRO A 33 5.60 -4.54 4.27
CA PRO A 33 5.27 -5.83 4.87
C PRO A 33 3.79 -5.86 5.30
N LEU A 34 3.26 -7.07 5.50
CA LEU A 34 1.85 -7.28 5.84
C LEU A 34 1.33 -6.42 7.01
N PRO A 35 2.02 -6.29 8.17
CA PRO A 35 1.52 -5.47 9.27
C PRO A 35 1.28 -4.02 8.85
N PHE A 36 2.20 -3.42 8.08
CA PHE A 36 2.11 -2.03 7.67
C PHE A 36 1.02 -1.85 6.61
N LEU A 37 0.91 -2.80 5.68
CA LEU A 37 -0.15 -2.78 4.69
C LEU A 37 -1.54 -2.91 5.34
N ASN A 38 -1.67 -3.71 6.40
CA ASN A 38 -2.89 -3.82 7.19
C ASN A 38 -3.19 -2.55 7.99
N GLU A 39 -2.18 -1.89 8.55
CA GLU A 39 -2.36 -0.57 9.18
C GLU A 39 -2.96 0.43 8.17
N PHE A 40 -2.40 0.53 6.96
CA PHE A 40 -2.94 1.35 5.88
C PHE A 40 -4.41 1.01 5.56
N PHE A 41 -4.73 -0.26 5.36
CA PHE A 41 -6.10 -0.66 5.03
C PHE A 41 -7.10 -0.42 6.18
N LEU A 42 -6.66 -0.48 7.43
CA LEU A 42 -7.49 -0.22 8.61
C LEU A 42 -7.88 1.25 8.75
N VAL A 43 -7.06 2.20 8.27
CA VAL A 43 -7.40 3.63 8.32
C VAL A 43 -8.65 3.91 7.45
N GLY A 44 -8.80 3.23 6.31
CA GLY A 44 -9.97 3.38 5.45
C GLY A 44 -9.91 4.59 4.49
N ASN A 45 -8.76 5.28 4.45
CA ASN A 45 -8.44 6.32 3.48
C ASN A 45 -6.92 6.36 3.25
N ASP A 46 -6.51 7.05 2.19
CA ASP A 46 -5.10 7.34 1.99
C ASP A 46 -4.71 8.57 2.81
N PRO A 47 -3.73 8.47 3.73
CA PRO A 47 -3.26 9.61 4.51
C PRO A 47 -2.65 10.73 3.66
N CYS A 48 -2.22 10.41 2.44
CA CYS A 48 -1.64 11.36 1.50
C CYS A 48 -2.66 11.93 0.48
N ASP A 49 -3.94 11.57 0.57
CA ASP A 49 -5.00 12.11 -0.31
C ASP A 49 -5.30 13.59 0.01
N GLN A 50 -4.47 14.48 -0.53
CA GLN A 50 -4.56 15.93 -0.31
C GLN A 50 -5.62 16.61 -1.19
N ASP A 51 -6.04 15.98 -2.28
CA ASP A 51 -7.00 16.54 -3.23
C ASP A 51 -8.40 15.90 -3.17
N GLY A 52 -8.58 14.90 -2.29
CA GLY A 52 -9.85 14.23 -2.02
C GLY A 52 -10.33 13.39 -3.21
N ARG A 53 -9.42 13.03 -4.12
CA ARG A 53 -9.77 12.29 -5.34
C ARG A 53 -9.83 10.80 -5.11
N MET A 54 -9.31 10.30 -3.99
CA MET A 54 -9.44 8.91 -3.64
C MET A 54 -10.70 8.67 -2.80
N ALA A 55 -11.56 7.76 -3.27
CA ALA A 55 -12.70 7.34 -2.49
C ALA A 55 -12.23 6.59 -1.22
N ARG A 56 -12.85 6.91 -0.08
CA ARG A 56 -12.67 6.11 1.14
C ARG A 56 -13.11 4.66 0.90
N TRP A 57 -12.45 3.73 1.55
CA TRP A 57 -12.84 2.33 1.55
C TRP A 57 -13.31 1.90 2.94
N ARG A 58 -14.02 0.77 2.99
CA ARG A 58 -14.35 0.14 4.26
C ARG A 58 -13.07 -0.48 4.84
N PRO A 59 -12.69 -0.18 6.10
CA PRO A 59 -11.53 -0.80 6.75
C PRO A 59 -11.54 -2.33 6.70
N PHE A 60 -10.37 -2.92 6.45
CA PHE A 60 -10.19 -4.37 6.37
C PHE A 60 -8.72 -4.74 6.62
N THR A 61 -8.48 -6.04 6.80
CA THR A 61 -7.13 -6.61 6.88
C THR A 61 -7.02 -7.81 5.95
N LEU A 62 -5.79 -8.06 5.51
CA LEU A 62 -5.39 -9.27 4.81
C LEU A 62 -4.84 -10.28 5.80
N THR A 63 -5.18 -11.54 5.59
CA THR A 63 -4.43 -12.68 6.12
C THR A 63 -3.10 -12.82 5.38
N PHE A 64 -2.17 -13.62 5.92
CA PHE A 64 -0.90 -13.91 5.25
C PHE A 64 -1.08 -14.49 3.84
N SER A 65 -2.02 -15.42 3.66
CA SER A 65 -2.29 -16.02 2.35
C SER A 65 -2.85 -15.02 1.34
N GLU A 66 -3.73 -14.11 1.77
CA GLU A 66 -4.25 -13.06 0.88
C GLU A 66 -3.18 -12.03 0.54
N TYR A 67 -2.32 -11.69 1.49
CA TYR A 67 -1.17 -10.81 1.30
C TYR A 67 -0.21 -11.35 0.25
N GLU A 68 0.17 -12.62 0.32
CA GLU A 68 1.07 -13.22 -0.68
C GLU A 68 0.48 -13.12 -2.09
N VAL A 69 -0.84 -13.27 -2.26
CA VAL A 69 -1.52 -13.09 -3.55
C VAL A 69 -1.48 -11.63 -4.02
N VAL A 70 -1.68 -10.67 -3.11
CA VAL A 70 -1.63 -9.23 -3.43
C VAL A 70 -0.20 -8.81 -3.76
N LYS A 71 0.80 -9.25 -2.99
CA LYS A 71 2.22 -9.01 -3.24
C LYS A 71 2.65 -9.57 -4.59
N ALA A 72 2.33 -10.83 -4.88
CA ALA A 72 2.66 -11.44 -6.16
C ALA A 72 2.12 -10.63 -7.34
N TRP A 73 0.84 -10.22 -7.27
CA TRP A 73 0.22 -9.34 -8.27
C TRP A 73 0.91 -7.97 -8.40
N TRP A 74 1.34 -7.37 -7.30
CA TRP A 74 2.07 -6.09 -7.34
C TRP A 74 3.42 -6.24 -8.06
N LEU A 75 4.16 -7.32 -7.76
CA LEU A 75 5.48 -7.62 -8.32
C LEU A 75 5.42 -7.98 -9.81
N GLU A 76 4.33 -8.58 -10.30
CA GLU A 76 4.17 -8.91 -11.74
C GLU A 76 4.34 -7.68 -12.66
N SER A 77 3.92 -6.50 -12.19
CA SER A 77 4.08 -5.25 -12.93
C SER A 77 5.28 -4.42 -12.47
N ARG A 78 5.96 -4.84 -11.39
CA ARG A 78 7.08 -4.14 -10.74
C ARG A 78 8.14 -5.15 -10.26
N PRO A 79 8.86 -5.80 -11.19
CA PRO A 79 9.70 -6.96 -10.86
C PRO A 79 10.91 -6.65 -9.97
N ASN A 80 11.33 -5.38 -9.89
CA ASN A 80 12.44 -4.94 -9.05
C ASN A 80 12.00 -4.54 -7.63
N THR A 81 10.71 -4.63 -7.32
CA THR A 81 10.20 -4.25 -6.01
C THR A 81 10.59 -5.28 -4.94
N VAL A 82 11.05 -4.80 -3.78
CA VAL A 82 11.45 -5.64 -2.65
C VAL A 82 10.55 -5.36 -1.44
N GLU A 83 10.02 -6.41 -0.82
CA GLU A 83 9.37 -6.29 0.48
C GLU A 83 10.39 -5.88 1.54
N SER A 84 10.18 -4.76 2.20
CA SER A 84 11.09 -4.26 3.22
C SER A 84 10.36 -3.39 4.24
N GLN A 85 10.66 -3.59 5.52
CA GLN A 85 10.20 -2.72 6.60
C GLN A 85 11.07 -1.47 6.78
N LEU A 86 12.15 -1.29 6.00
CA LEU A 86 13.07 -0.14 6.07
C LEU A 86 13.65 0.17 7.47
N GLY A 87 13.60 -0.79 8.40
CA GLY A 87 14.00 -0.57 9.79
C GLY A 87 12.96 0.16 10.65
N CYS A 88 11.77 0.44 10.10
CA CYS A 88 10.64 1.07 10.79
C CYS A 88 9.83 0.03 11.60
N GLU A 89 9.05 0.51 12.56
CA GLU A 89 8.19 -0.33 13.41
C GLU A 89 6.69 -0.22 13.06
N CYS A 90 6.29 0.79 12.30
CA CYS A 90 4.90 1.03 11.92
C CYS A 90 4.77 1.62 10.50
N TRP A 91 3.55 1.60 9.96
CA TRP A 91 3.23 2.19 8.64
C TRP A 91 3.55 3.68 8.57
N GLY A 92 3.27 4.44 9.63
CA GLY A 92 3.47 5.90 9.64
C GLY A 92 4.93 6.28 9.39
N ASP A 93 5.84 5.71 10.17
CA ASP A 93 7.28 5.94 10.02
C ASP A 93 7.78 5.41 8.68
N TRP A 94 7.30 4.25 8.25
CA TRP A 94 7.68 3.64 6.97
C TRP A 94 7.26 4.49 5.77
N ALA A 95 6.04 5.01 5.78
CA ALA A 95 5.53 5.89 4.74
C ALA A 95 6.29 7.22 4.74
N GLN A 96 6.62 7.75 5.91
CA GLN A 96 7.44 8.96 6.02
C GLN A 96 8.85 8.75 5.47
N GLU A 97 9.54 7.66 5.84
CA GLU A 97 10.85 7.30 5.32
C GLU A 97 10.85 7.28 3.79
N LEU A 98 9.82 6.67 3.17
CA LEU A 98 9.69 6.65 1.70
C LEU A 98 9.46 8.02 1.06
N LEU A 99 8.81 8.95 1.75
CA LEU A 99 8.56 10.30 1.24
C LEU A 99 9.82 11.18 1.31
N GLU A 100 10.82 10.78 2.10
CA GLU A 100 12.08 11.51 2.29
C GLU A 100 13.24 10.97 1.42
N LEU A 101 13.05 9.84 0.71
CA LEU A 101 14.00 9.25 -0.25
C LEU A 101 14.14 10.08 -1.55
#